data_AF-A0A7K0TM85-F1
#
_entry.id   AF-A0A7K0TM85-F1
#
_cell.length_a   1.000
_cell.length_b   1.000
_cell.length_c   1.000
_cell.angle_alpha   90.00
_cell.angle_beta   90.00
_cell.angle_gamma   90.00
#
_symmetry.space_group_name_H-M   'P 1'
#
loop_
_entity.id
_entity.type
_entity.pdbx_description
1 polymer ?
#
loop_
_entity_poly.entity_id
_entity_poly.type
_entity_poly.pdbx_seq_one_letter_code
_entity_poly.pdbx_strand_id
1 'polypeptide(L)' 'MNLDRGTAVIGPVLVIGTGLIGTSIALALKRAGVEVFLEDTDPS' A
#
# COMPACT_ATOMS: atom_id res chain seq x y z
N MET A 1 19.80 -4.76 -19.76
CA MET A 1 18.37 -5.09 -19.67
C MET A 1 17.80 -4.15 -18.60
N ASN A 2 17.42 -2.93 -19.00
CA ASN A 2 16.81 -1.99 -18.06
C ASN A 2 15.38 -2.45 -17.83
N LEU A 3 15.12 -3.00 -16.64
CA LEU A 3 13.77 -3.17 -16.16
C LEU A 3 13.30 -1.78 -15.76
N ASP A 4 12.54 -1.10 -16.62
CA ASP A 4 11.67 -0.01 -16.20
C ASP A 4 10.63 -0.61 -15.25
N ARG A 5 11.07 -0.92 -14.02
CA ARG A 5 10.21 -1.25 -12.89
C ARG A 5 9.37 0.00 -12.70
N GLY A 6 8.08 -0.11 -12.99
CA GLY A 6 7.14 1.01 -13.04
C GLY A 6 7.31 1.99 -11.86
N THR A 7 6.87 3.24 -12.07
CA THR A 7 7.05 4.37 -11.15
C THR A 7 7.04 3.93 -9.69
N ALA A 8 8.21 4.01 -9.04
CA ALA A 8 8.34 3.67 -7.63
C ALA A 8 7.43 4.56 -6.79
N VAL A 9 6.84 3.99 -5.74
CA VAL A 9 6.08 4.76 -4.77
C VAL A 9 7.09 5.51 -3.89
N ILE A 10 7.10 6.84 -4.00
CA ILE A 10 8.05 7.72 -3.31
C ILE A 10 7.33 8.35 -2.12
N GLY A 11 7.48 7.72 -0.96
CA GLY A 11 6.95 8.21 0.32
C GLY A 11 5.93 7.29 0.97
N PRO A 12 5.39 7.70 2.14
CA PRO A 12 4.36 6.93 2.84
C PRO A 12 3.07 6.84 2.04
N VAL A 13 2.36 5.72 2.18
CA VAL A 13 1.10 5.46 1.47
C VAL A 13 -0.06 5.44 2.45
N LEU A 14 -1.13 6.18 2.15
CA LEU A 14 -2.42 6.00 2.78
C LEU A 14 -3.29 5.08 1.93
N VAL A 15 -3.75 3.98 2.52
CA VAL A 15 -4.72 3.07 1.89
C VAL A 15 -6.12 3.40 2.41
N ILE A 16 -7.02 3.81 1.52
CA ILE A 16 -8.43 4.07 1.81
C ILE A 16 -9.25 2.81 1.52
N GLY A 17 -9.90 2.27 2.55
CA GLY A 17 -10.62 1.00 2.52
C GLY A 17 -9.70 -0.19 2.83
N THR A 18 -10.01 -0.93 3.89
CA THR A 18 -9.20 -2.00 4.48
C THR A 18 -9.83 -3.38 4.36
N GLY A 19 -10.75 -3.56 3.40
CA GLY A 19 -11.20 -4.88 2.96
C GLY A 19 -10.07 -5.74 2.36
N LEU A 20 -10.41 -6.90 1.80
CA LEU A 20 -9.42 -7.88 1.31
C LEU A 20 -8.35 -7.28 0.37
N ILE A 21 -8.77 -6.43 -0.58
CA ILE A 21 -7.86 -5.83 -1.56
C ILE A 21 -6.96 -4.78 -0.90
N GLY A 22 -7.54 -3.83 -0.16
CA GLY A 22 -6.78 -2.76 0.50
C GLY A 22 -5.77 -3.32 1.50
N THR A 23 -6.19 -4.30 2.29
CA THR A 23 -5.29 -5.02 3.20
C THR A 23 -4.18 -5.75 2.45
N SER A 24 -4.50 -6.44 1.34
CA SER A 24 -3.48 -7.12 0.53
C SER A 24 -2.42 -6.15 -0.02
N ILE A 25 -2.84 -4.97 -0.50
CA ILE A 25 -1.95 -3.91 -0.97
C ILE A 25 -1.10 -3.37 0.18
N ALA A 26 -1.71 -3.04 1.31
CA ALA A 26 -1.00 -2.54 2.50
C ALA A 26 0.08 -3.53 2.97
N LEU A 27 -0.24 -4.83 3.01
CA LEU A 27 0.70 -5.87 3.37
C LEU A 27 1.85 -6.00 2.36
N ALA A 28 1.57 -5.90 1.06
CA ALA A 28 2.60 -5.93 0.02
C ALA A 28 3.55 -4.73 0.13
N LEU A 29 3.00 -3.53 0.32
CA LEU A 29 3.78 -2.31 0.53
C LEU A 29 4.62 -2.36 1.81
N LYS A 30 4.04 -2.86 2.92
CA LYS A 30 4.77 -3.05 4.18
C LYS A 30 5.92 -4.04 4.03
N ARG A 31 5.71 -5.15 3.30
CA ARG A 31 6.76 -6.13 2.97
C ARG A 31 7.85 -5.53 2.08
N ALA A 32 7.50 -4.57 1.22
CA ALA A 32 8.44 -3.82 0.40
C ALA A 32 9.18 -2.70 1.17
N GLY A 33 8.92 -2.54 2.47
CA GLY A 33 9.57 -1.53 3.32
C GLY A 33 8.96 -0.13 3.22
N VAL A 34 7.80 0.00 2.58
CA VAL A 34 7.07 1.28 2.49
C VAL A 34 6.31 1.54 3.80
N GLU A 35 6.32 2.79 4.26
CA GLU A 35 5.48 3.22 5.37
C GLU A 35 4.02 3.29 4.92
N VAL A 36 3.11 2.69 5.69
CA VAL A 36 1.71 2.56 5.32
C VAL A 36 0.83 3.04 6.46
N PHE A 37 -0.14 3.89 6.11
CA PHE A 37 -1.27 4.30 6.94
C PHE A 37 -2.55 3.68 6.36
N LEU A 38 -3.52 3.43 7.22
CA LEU A 38 -4.82 2.86 6.84
C LEU A 38 -5.92 3.81 7.29
N GLU A 39 -6.91 3.99 6.44
CA GLU A 39 -8.16 4.66 6.80
C GLU A 39 -9.31 3.82 6.27
N ASP A 40 -10.25 3.49 7.14
CA ASP A 40 -11.50 2.85 6.80
C ASP A 40 -12.66 3.66 7.38
N THR A 41 -13.74 3.77 6.63
CA THR A 41 -14.98 4.38 7.11
C THR A 41 -15.81 3.41 7.93
N ASP A 42 -15.56 2.11 7.79
CA ASP A 42 -16.16 1.08 8.62
C ASP A 42 -15.43 1.03 9.99
N PRO A 43 -16.13 1.29 11.11
CA PRO A 43 -15.54 1.24 12.44
C PRO A 43 -15.38 -0.17 13.02
N SER A 44 -15.87 -1.20 12.30
CA SER A 44 -15.99 -2.59 12.79
C SER A 44 -14.67 -3.33 12.89
#